data_AF-A0AAN8QNZ1-F1
#
_entry.id   AF-A0AAN8QNZ1-F1
#
_cell.length_a   1.000
_cell.length_b   1.000
_cell.length_c   1.000
_cell.angle_alpha   90.00
_cell.angle_beta   90.00
_cell.angle_gamma   90.00
#
_symmetry.space_group_name_H-M   'P 1'
#
loop_
_entity.id
_entity.type
_entity.pdbx_description
1 polymer ?
#
loop_
_entity_poly.entity_id
_entity_poly.type
_entity_poly.pdbx_seq_one_letter_code
_entity_poly.pdbx_strand_id
1 'polypeptide(L)'
;MVQCFLIHTIGPVSTLAPGESRVLYSRVFGPEEGALTGADSELGPEQRRLLRNEKVAVVARQVRSAVTLSREASGRVLVETVLGEELVALQEADSGVQRLGRGEPWTGERSALWLGVQGLAFTLVTEPHENLLLAEGTLKNITRHCLEHLRMLGPGSEVLLKSDRIDVLLHRLLPHGQLLFLNHRFTQSLEKELANYMAQ
;
A
#
# COMPACT_ATOMS: atom_id res chain seq x y z
N MET A 1 4.67 -2.81 -14.19
CA MET A 1 4.64 -3.63 -12.97
C MET A 1 4.27 -2.77 -11.76
N VAL A 2 3.82 -3.36 -10.64
CA VAL A 2 3.81 -2.68 -9.34
C VAL A 2 5.25 -2.58 -8.82
N GLN A 3 5.68 -1.37 -8.50
CA GLN A 3 7.01 -1.07 -7.97
C GLN A 3 7.06 -1.13 -6.45
N CYS A 4 6.00 -0.72 -5.77
CA CYS A 4 5.95 -0.73 -4.31
C CYS A 4 4.52 -0.94 -3.80
N PHE A 5 4.40 -1.69 -2.71
CA PHE A 5 3.23 -1.69 -1.83
C PHE A 5 3.65 -1.15 -0.46
N LEU A 6 2.80 -0.33 0.16
CA LEU A 6 3.08 0.20 1.50
C LEU A 6 1.80 0.45 2.30
N ILE A 7 1.91 0.32 3.62
CA ILE A 7 0.87 0.62 4.60
C ILE A 7 1.42 1.72 5.52
N HIS A 8 0.67 2.80 5.69
CA HIS A 8 1.11 3.95 6.47
C HIS A 8 -0.04 4.66 7.20
N THR A 9 0.30 5.49 8.19
CA THR A 9 -0.71 6.21 8.99
C THR A 9 -1.20 7.47 8.28
N ILE A 10 -2.51 7.74 8.32
CA ILE A 10 -3.12 8.97 7.82
C ILE A 10 -3.25 10.00 8.95
N GLY A 11 -3.65 9.54 10.13
CA GLY A 11 -3.90 10.37 11.32
C GLY A 11 -2.61 10.88 11.98
N PRO A 12 -2.74 11.90 12.86
CA PRO A 12 -1.61 12.40 13.63
C PRO A 12 -1.05 11.29 14.52
N VAL A 13 0.25 11.06 14.41
CA VAL A 13 0.98 10.19 15.33
C VAL A 13 1.67 11.13 16.32
N SER A 14 1.41 10.97 17.62
CA SER A 14 1.88 11.89 18.68
C SER A 14 3.39 12.10 18.74
N THR A 15 4.17 11.22 18.10
CA THR A 15 5.63 11.25 18.03
C THR A 15 6.19 11.84 16.73
N LEU A 16 5.33 12.20 15.77
CA LEU A 16 5.72 12.73 14.47
C LEU A 16 5.29 14.19 14.31
N ALA A 17 6.01 14.92 13.44
CA ALA A 17 5.65 16.30 13.15
C ALA A 17 4.30 16.37 12.40
N PRO A 18 3.57 17.50 12.49
CA PRO A 18 2.35 17.70 11.70
C PRO A 18 2.65 17.53 10.22
N GLY A 19 1.86 16.69 9.53
CA GLY A 19 2.08 16.42 8.11
C GLY A 19 2.86 15.13 7.81
N GLU A 20 3.55 14.58 8.80
CA GLU A 20 4.30 13.34 8.64
C GLU A 20 3.38 12.12 8.68
N SER A 21 3.85 11.06 8.02
CA SER A 21 3.18 9.77 7.99
C SER A 21 4.17 8.69 8.40
N ARG A 22 3.75 7.80 9.31
CA ARG A 22 4.56 6.66 9.69
C ARG A 22 4.33 5.53 8.70
N VAL A 23 5.37 5.16 7.97
CA VAL A 23 5.37 3.92 7.19
C VAL A 23 5.44 2.74 8.16
N LEU A 24 4.41 1.91 8.15
CA LEU A 24 4.30 0.73 9.03
C LEU A 24 4.79 -0.53 8.32
N TYR A 25 4.56 -0.61 7.02
CA TYR A 25 5.02 -1.71 6.19
C TYR A 25 5.35 -1.18 4.79
N SER A 26 6.41 -1.69 4.18
CA SER A 26 6.71 -1.43 2.78
C SER A 26 7.36 -2.65 2.12
N ARG A 27 6.96 -2.91 0.89
CA ARG A 27 7.52 -3.94 0.02
C ARG A 27 7.80 -3.34 -1.34
N VAL A 28 9.06 -3.36 -1.75
CA VAL A 28 9.50 -2.94 -3.09
C VAL A 28 9.68 -4.17 -3.95
N PHE A 29 9.26 -4.07 -5.21
CA PHE A 29 9.31 -5.16 -6.20
C PHE A 29 10.23 -4.76 -7.35
N GLY A 30 10.87 -5.77 -7.96
CA GLY A 30 11.76 -5.57 -9.10
C GLY A 30 13.16 -5.03 -8.74
N PRO A 31 14.06 -4.98 -9.74
CA PRO A 31 15.37 -4.36 -9.59
C PRO A 31 15.22 -2.83 -9.45
N GLU A 32 16.02 -2.22 -8.59
CA GLU A 32 16.01 -0.76 -8.41
C GLU A 32 16.25 -0.06 -9.76
N GLU A 33 15.40 0.90 -10.13
CA GLU A 33 15.54 1.70 -11.37
C GLU A 33 16.95 2.28 -11.54
N GLY A 34 17.66 2.49 -10.43
CA GLY A 34 19.05 2.92 -10.39
C GLY A 34 20.08 1.98 -11.01
N ALA A 35 19.78 0.68 -11.16
CA ALA A 35 20.67 -0.24 -11.85
C ALA A 35 20.80 0.06 -13.37
N LEU A 36 19.85 0.81 -13.95
CA LEU A 36 19.82 1.16 -15.37
C LEU A 36 20.40 2.55 -15.66
N THR A 37 20.33 3.47 -14.70
CA THR A 37 20.97 4.78 -14.76
C THR A 37 22.27 4.71 -13.98
N GLY A 38 23.41 4.54 -14.65
CA GLY A 38 24.72 4.24 -14.05
C GLY A 38 25.19 5.09 -12.85
N ALA A 39 24.52 6.20 -12.51
CA ALA A 39 24.74 7.00 -11.31
C ALA A 39 24.43 6.27 -9.99
N ASP A 40 23.44 5.37 -9.94
CA ASP A 40 23.08 4.61 -8.72
C ASP A 40 23.88 3.29 -8.57
N SER A 41 24.59 2.90 -9.64
CA SER A 41 25.47 1.72 -9.64
C SER A 41 26.67 1.90 -8.71
N GLU A 42 27.12 3.14 -8.49
CA GLU A 42 28.23 3.51 -7.60
C GLU A 42 27.82 3.60 -6.12
N LEU A 43 26.52 3.60 -5.82
CA LEU A 43 26.03 3.72 -4.44
C LEU A 43 26.23 2.43 -3.67
N GLY A 44 26.71 2.55 -2.43
CA GLY A 44 26.75 1.44 -1.48
C GLY A 44 25.35 0.91 -1.15
N PRO A 45 25.25 -0.33 -0.63
CA PRO A 45 23.97 -0.95 -0.29
C PRO A 45 23.16 -0.17 0.74
N GLU A 46 23.82 0.51 1.68
CA GLU A 46 23.16 1.36 2.68
C GLU A 46 22.56 2.63 2.05
N GLN A 47 23.29 3.32 1.17
CA GLN A 47 22.75 4.46 0.43
C GLN A 47 21.52 4.07 -0.40
N ARG A 48 21.56 2.93 -1.09
CA ARG A 48 20.42 2.41 -1.85
C ARG A 48 19.20 2.17 -0.96
N ARG A 49 19.41 1.54 0.20
CA ARG A 49 18.35 1.33 1.20
C ARG A 49 17.78 2.65 1.71
N LEU A 50 18.63 3.63 2.00
CA LEU A 50 18.20 4.96 2.46
C LEU A 50 17.37 5.68 1.40
N LEU A 51 17.86 5.73 0.16
CA LEU A 51 17.11 6.32 -0.96
C LEU A 51 15.76 5.63 -1.10
N ARG A 52 15.71 4.30 -1.09
CA ARG A 52 14.47 3.53 -1.18
C ARG A 52 13.48 3.89 -0.07
N ASN A 53 13.95 4.01 1.17
CA ASN A 53 13.09 4.40 2.30
C ASN A 53 12.57 5.82 2.15
N GLU A 54 13.42 6.73 1.65
CA GLU A 54 13.02 8.10 1.33
C GLU A 54 11.96 8.13 0.22
N LYS A 55 12.14 7.32 -0.84
CA LYS A 55 11.14 7.18 -1.90
C LYS A 55 9.78 6.83 -1.31
N VAL A 56 9.74 5.75 -0.53
CA VAL A 56 8.52 5.26 0.13
C VAL A 56 7.92 6.33 1.06
N ALA A 57 8.75 7.07 1.82
CA ALA A 57 8.29 8.12 2.73
C ALA A 57 7.64 9.30 1.98
N VAL A 58 8.19 9.71 0.83
CA VAL A 58 7.60 10.76 -0.01
C VAL A 58 6.21 10.35 -0.49
N VAL A 59 6.03 9.10 -0.92
CA VAL A 59 4.72 8.56 -1.33
C VAL A 59 3.72 8.60 -0.19
N ALA A 60 4.13 8.09 0.97
CA ALA A 60 3.28 8.06 2.15
C ALA A 60 2.78 9.47 2.51
N ARG A 61 3.65 10.49 2.42
CA ARG A 61 3.24 11.90 2.64
C ARG A 61 2.27 12.39 1.56
N GLN A 62 2.55 12.16 0.29
CA GLN A 62 1.69 12.61 -0.81
C GLN A 62 0.31 11.96 -0.75
N VAL A 63 0.25 10.64 -0.54
CA VAL A 63 -1.00 9.90 -0.39
C VAL A 63 -1.76 10.33 0.86
N ARG A 64 -1.07 10.52 2.00
CA ARG A 64 -1.72 11.04 3.21
C ARG A 64 -2.43 12.37 2.94
N SER A 65 -1.76 13.30 2.24
CA SER A 65 -2.36 14.57 1.86
C SER A 65 -3.56 14.38 0.92
N ALA A 66 -3.47 13.47 -0.05
CA ALA A 66 -4.59 13.16 -0.95
C ALA A 66 -5.80 12.57 -0.21
N VAL A 67 -5.58 11.65 0.73
CA VAL A 67 -6.64 11.07 1.56
C VAL A 67 -7.27 12.15 2.45
N THR A 68 -6.45 12.98 3.10
CA THR A 68 -6.93 14.07 3.97
C THR A 68 -7.79 15.05 3.18
N LEU A 69 -7.30 15.47 2.00
CA LEU A 69 -8.05 16.35 1.09
C LEU A 69 -9.36 15.72 0.63
N SER A 70 -9.35 14.42 0.29
CA SER A 70 -10.56 13.69 -0.12
C SER A 70 -11.61 13.68 1.01
N ARG A 71 -11.18 13.46 2.25
CA ARG A 71 -12.05 13.45 3.42
C ARG A 71 -12.66 14.82 3.67
N GLU A 72 -11.82 15.85 3.71
CA GLU A 72 -12.25 17.25 3.87
C GLU A 72 -13.23 17.67 2.77
N ALA A 73 -12.94 17.32 1.50
CA ALA A 73 -13.81 17.63 0.37
C ALA A 73 -15.13 16.88 0.40
N SER A 74 -15.14 15.64 0.89
CA SER A 74 -16.36 14.83 1.00
C SER A 74 -17.30 15.29 2.11
N GLY A 75 -16.78 16.01 3.12
CA GLY A 75 -17.52 16.41 4.32
C GLY A 75 -18.04 15.24 5.16
N ARG A 76 -17.62 14.00 4.87
CA ARG A 76 -18.07 12.81 5.59
C ARG A 76 -17.44 12.77 6.97
N VAL A 77 -18.28 12.56 7.99
CA VAL A 77 -17.81 12.26 9.33
C VAL A 77 -17.37 10.81 9.35
N LEU A 78 -16.09 10.57 9.64
CA LEU A 78 -15.56 9.22 9.79
C LEU A 78 -16.14 8.60 11.07
N VAL A 79 -16.84 7.49 10.91
CA VAL A 79 -17.26 6.65 12.03
C VAL A 79 -16.14 5.65 12.29
N GLU A 80 -15.66 5.58 13.54
CA GLU A 80 -14.72 4.55 13.93
C GLU A 80 -15.44 3.20 13.90
N THR A 81 -15.05 2.34 12.97
CA THR A 81 -15.54 0.95 12.92
C THR A 81 -14.72 0.07 13.85
N VAL A 82 -15.37 -0.90 14.48
CA VAL A 82 -14.72 -1.80 15.44
C VAL A 82 -14.28 -3.11 14.80
N LEU A 83 -13.49 -3.90 15.51
CA LEU A 83 -13.16 -5.27 15.09
C LEU A 83 -14.47 -6.07 14.87
N GLY A 84 -14.59 -6.73 13.73
CA GLY A 84 -15.82 -7.38 13.26
C GLY A 84 -16.57 -6.61 12.17
N GLU A 85 -16.24 -5.33 11.94
CA GLU A 85 -16.84 -4.48 10.91
C GLU A 85 -15.89 -4.23 9.72
N GLU A 86 -14.93 -5.14 9.47
CA GLU A 86 -13.89 -5.00 8.46
C GLU A 86 -14.44 -4.76 7.05
N LEU A 87 -15.51 -5.46 6.68
CA LEU A 87 -16.17 -5.31 5.39
C LEU A 87 -16.84 -3.94 5.24
N VAL A 88 -17.45 -3.43 6.30
CA VAL A 88 -18.10 -2.11 6.31
C VAL A 88 -17.03 -1.04 6.17
N ALA A 89 -15.95 -1.14 6.95
CA ALA A 89 -14.80 -0.25 6.89
C ALA A 89 -14.19 -0.15 5.49
N LEU A 90 -14.11 -1.29 4.78
CA LEU A 90 -13.59 -1.34 3.41
C LEU A 90 -14.57 -0.74 2.39
N GLN A 91 -15.87 -0.94 2.56
CA GLN A 91 -16.90 -0.36 1.67
C GLN A 91 -16.97 1.16 1.77
N GLU A 92 -16.73 1.69 2.98
CA GLU A 92 -16.72 3.14 3.24
C GLU A 92 -15.36 3.80 3.00
N ALA A 93 -14.34 3.01 2.64
CA ALA A 93 -12.98 3.49 2.46
C ALA A 93 -12.88 4.54 1.35
N ASP A 94 -12.10 5.59 1.62
CA ASP A 94 -11.71 6.55 0.59
C ASP A 94 -10.78 5.86 -0.41
N SER A 95 -10.89 6.20 -1.70
CA SER A 95 -10.03 5.63 -2.73
C SER A 95 -9.62 6.69 -3.75
N GLY A 96 -8.43 6.57 -4.30
CA GLY A 96 -8.01 7.46 -5.37
C GLY A 96 -6.75 7.00 -6.08
N VAL A 97 -6.44 7.74 -7.14
CA VAL A 97 -5.21 7.57 -7.92
C VAL A 97 -4.53 8.92 -8.03
N GLN A 98 -3.24 8.94 -7.72
CA GLN A 98 -2.40 10.11 -7.82
C GLN A 98 -1.25 9.85 -8.80
N ARG A 99 -1.04 10.75 -9.75
CA ARG A 99 0.14 10.72 -10.61
C ARG A 99 1.34 11.24 -9.81
N LEU A 100 2.40 10.45 -9.82
CA LEU A 100 3.69 10.79 -9.24
C LEU A 100 4.53 11.37 -10.38
N GLY A 101 4.93 12.64 -10.22
CA GLY A 101 5.59 13.42 -11.26
C GLY A 101 6.94 12.85 -11.68
N ARG A 102 7.49 13.38 -12.78
CA ARG A 102 8.88 13.11 -13.18
C ARG A 102 9.81 13.93 -12.30
N GLY A 103 10.76 13.28 -11.64
CA GLY A 103 11.61 13.91 -10.61
C GLY A 103 11.14 13.53 -9.21
N GLU A 104 12.12 13.29 -8.34
CA GLU A 104 12.05 12.67 -7.01
C GLU A 104 10.67 12.20 -6.46
N PRO A 105 10.52 10.92 -6.07
CA PRO A 105 11.61 9.95 -5.91
C PRO A 105 11.86 9.04 -7.12
N TRP A 106 11.06 9.11 -8.18
CA TRP A 106 11.22 8.26 -9.38
C TRP A 106 11.70 9.05 -10.59
N THR A 107 12.48 8.35 -11.42
CA THR A 107 13.03 8.91 -12.66
C THR A 107 11.96 9.02 -13.76
N GLY A 108 10.94 8.16 -13.70
CA GLY A 108 9.80 8.15 -14.61
C GLY A 108 8.47 8.48 -13.92
N GLU A 109 7.45 8.77 -14.73
CA GLU A 109 6.08 8.89 -14.24
C GLU A 109 5.64 7.59 -13.57
N ARG A 110 4.90 7.69 -12.48
CA ARG A 110 4.28 6.53 -11.81
C ARG A 110 2.89 6.91 -11.35
N SER A 111 2.08 5.91 -11.02
CA SER A 111 0.75 6.13 -10.46
C SER A 111 0.68 5.49 -9.08
N ALA A 112 0.30 6.25 -8.06
CA ALA A 112 -0.01 5.74 -6.74
C ALA A 112 -1.52 5.55 -6.61
N LEU A 113 -1.97 4.30 -6.55
CA LEU A 113 -3.33 3.96 -6.16
C LEU A 113 -3.37 3.79 -4.65
N TRP A 114 -4.41 4.33 -4.01
CA TRP A 114 -4.52 4.28 -2.55
C TRP A 114 -5.94 4.00 -2.08
N LEU A 115 -6.03 3.35 -0.92
CA LEU A 115 -7.24 3.17 -0.12
C LEU A 115 -7.00 3.70 1.29
N GLY A 116 -7.82 4.64 1.74
CA GLY A 116 -7.81 5.19 3.09
C GLY A 116 -8.88 4.53 3.94
N VAL A 117 -8.49 3.59 4.80
CA VAL A 117 -9.37 2.89 5.74
C VAL A 117 -9.07 3.39 7.15
N GLN A 118 -9.99 4.18 7.72
CA GLN A 118 -9.82 4.83 9.02
C GLN A 118 -8.47 5.57 9.17
N GLY A 119 -7.61 5.14 10.09
CA GLY A 119 -6.30 5.72 10.36
C GLY A 119 -5.18 5.21 9.44
N LEU A 120 -5.45 4.27 8.53
CA LEU A 120 -4.46 3.61 7.67
C LEU A 120 -4.71 3.87 6.20
N ALA A 121 -3.62 4.05 5.46
CA ALA A 121 -3.63 4.08 4.00
C ALA A 121 -2.85 2.88 3.44
N PHE A 122 -3.47 2.18 2.51
CA PHE A 122 -2.89 1.11 1.72
C PHE A 122 -2.59 1.66 0.33
N THR A 123 -1.35 1.55 -0.14
CA THR A 123 -0.93 2.16 -1.40
C THR A 123 -0.19 1.17 -2.29
N LEU A 124 -0.52 1.17 -3.59
CA LEU A 124 0.26 0.54 -4.67
C LEU A 124 0.83 1.61 -5.60
N VAL A 125 2.13 1.53 -5.87
CA VAL A 125 2.80 2.34 -6.89
C VAL A 125 3.00 1.50 -8.14
N THR A 126 2.49 1.96 -9.28
CA THR A 126 2.54 1.27 -10.56
C THR A 126 3.25 2.07 -11.64
N GLU A 127 3.75 1.36 -12.64
CA GLU A 127 4.31 1.95 -13.86
C GLU A 127 3.23 2.56 -14.79
N PRO A 128 3.60 3.50 -15.70
CA PRO A 128 2.69 4.27 -16.56
C PRO A 128 1.76 3.49 -17.49
N HIS A 129 1.93 2.18 -17.62
CA HIS A 129 1.18 1.35 -18.57
C HIS A 129 0.46 0.18 -17.89
N GLU A 130 0.51 0.11 -16.56
CA GLU A 130 -0.25 -0.90 -15.84
C GLU A 130 -1.74 -0.62 -15.91
N ASN A 131 -2.52 -1.71 -15.92
CA ASN A 131 -3.96 -1.61 -15.88
C ASN A 131 -4.39 -1.12 -14.48
N LEU A 132 -4.79 0.15 -14.38
CA LEU A 132 -5.19 0.78 -13.12
C LEU A 132 -6.42 0.12 -12.49
N LEU A 133 -7.37 -0.36 -13.30
CA LEU A 133 -8.55 -1.06 -12.80
C LEU A 133 -8.16 -2.39 -12.14
N LEU A 134 -7.25 -3.11 -12.77
CA LEU A 134 -6.71 -4.35 -12.21
C LEU A 134 -5.91 -4.06 -10.92
N ALA A 135 -5.08 -3.02 -10.92
CA ALA A 135 -4.31 -2.60 -9.76
C ALA A 135 -5.21 -2.21 -8.58
N GLU A 136 -6.30 -1.47 -8.84
CA GLU A 136 -7.29 -1.10 -7.83
C GLU A 136 -7.99 -2.34 -7.25
N GLY A 137 -8.41 -3.27 -8.12
CA GLY A 137 -8.99 -4.55 -7.70
C GLY A 137 -8.02 -5.36 -6.83
N THR A 138 -6.75 -5.44 -7.21
CA THR A 138 -5.69 -6.08 -6.43
C THR A 138 -5.48 -5.37 -5.09
N LEU A 139 -5.45 -4.04 -5.05
CA LEU A 139 -5.30 -3.26 -3.81
C LEU A 139 -6.47 -3.49 -2.86
N LYS A 140 -7.71 -3.46 -3.37
CA LYS A 140 -8.93 -3.77 -2.59
C LYS A 140 -8.86 -5.19 -2.03
N ASN A 141 -8.41 -6.15 -2.84
CA ASN A 141 -8.30 -7.53 -2.43
C ASN A 141 -7.26 -7.74 -1.31
N ILE A 142 -6.06 -7.16 -1.48
CA ILE A 142 -5.00 -7.15 -0.46
C ILE A 142 -5.51 -6.52 0.84
N THR A 143 -6.11 -5.33 0.73
CA THR A 143 -6.61 -4.57 1.88
C THR A 143 -7.68 -5.35 2.64
N ARG A 144 -8.63 -5.96 1.93
CA ARG A 144 -9.65 -6.84 2.52
C ARG A 144 -9.03 -7.95 3.36
N HIS A 145 -8.08 -8.71 2.82
CA HIS A 145 -7.44 -9.79 3.56
C HIS A 145 -6.61 -9.28 4.75
N CYS A 146 -5.95 -8.12 4.62
CA CYS A 146 -5.29 -7.45 5.75
C CYS A 146 -6.28 -7.08 6.87
N LEU A 147 -7.46 -6.57 6.53
CA LEU A 147 -8.48 -6.23 7.51
C LEU A 147 -9.09 -7.50 8.12
N GLU A 148 -9.69 -8.36 7.30
CA GLU A 148 -10.49 -9.52 7.73
C GLU A 148 -9.68 -10.58 8.48
N HIS A 149 -8.51 -10.95 7.94
CA HIS A 149 -7.74 -12.08 8.47
C HIS A 149 -6.60 -11.65 9.38
N LEU A 150 -6.02 -10.47 9.12
CA LEU A 150 -4.95 -9.94 9.96
C LEU A 150 -5.47 -8.96 11.02
N ARG A 151 -6.79 -8.69 11.06
CA ARG A 151 -7.45 -7.85 12.08
C ARG A 151 -6.74 -6.51 12.24
N MET A 152 -6.50 -5.83 11.12
CA MET A 152 -5.73 -4.59 11.05
C MET A 152 -6.56 -3.30 11.25
N LEU A 153 -7.80 -3.40 11.74
CA LEU A 153 -8.55 -2.23 12.18
C LEU A 153 -8.00 -1.75 13.53
N GLY A 154 -7.37 -0.57 13.54
CA GLY A 154 -6.81 0.02 14.75
C GLY A 154 -5.67 1.02 14.48
N PRO A 155 -4.89 1.38 15.52
CA PRO A 155 -3.87 2.43 15.45
C PRO A 155 -2.62 2.07 14.62
N GLY A 156 -2.58 0.89 14.01
CA GLY A 156 -1.50 0.44 13.13
C GLY A 156 -0.42 -0.42 13.79
N SER A 157 -0.46 -0.67 15.11
CA SER A 157 0.46 -1.59 15.79
C SER A 157 0.43 -3.00 15.21
N GLU A 158 -0.77 -3.46 14.83
CA GLU A 158 -1.00 -4.78 14.24
C GLU A 158 -0.27 -4.97 12.91
N VAL A 159 -0.04 -3.90 12.16
CA VAL A 159 0.70 -3.94 10.90
C VAL A 159 2.15 -4.35 11.14
N LEU A 160 2.77 -3.80 12.20
CA LEU A 160 4.15 -4.10 12.57
C LEU A 160 4.31 -5.54 13.07
N LEU A 161 3.32 -6.06 13.81
CA LEU A 161 3.35 -7.43 14.34
C LEU A 161 3.09 -8.51 13.29
N LYS A 162 2.54 -8.13 12.13
CA LYS A 162 2.07 -9.07 11.10
C LYS A 162 2.75 -8.87 9.75
N SER A 163 3.91 -8.23 9.72
CA SER A 163 4.71 -7.99 8.50
C SER A 163 4.93 -9.27 7.69
N ASP A 164 5.29 -10.37 8.36
CA ASP A 164 5.58 -11.65 7.70
C ASP A 164 4.33 -12.23 7.02
N ARG A 165 3.17 -12.07 7.66
CA ARG A 165 1.88 -12.50 7.09
C ARG A 165 1.47 -11.63 5.90
N ILE A 166 1.77 -10.33 5.95
CA ILE A 166 1.58 -9.41 4.80
C ILE A 166 2.50 -9.83 3.66
N ASP A 167 3.76 -10.17 3.94
CA ASP A 167 4.69 -10.69 2.92
C ASP A 167 4.11 -11.92 2.23
N VAL A 168 3.66 -12.94 2.96
CA VAL A 168 3.07 -14.15 2.38
C VAL A 168 1.87 -13.83 1.47
N LEU A 169 1.02 -12.91 1.91
CA LEU A 169 -0.12 -12.44 1.13
C LEU A 169 0.31 -11.77 -0.18
N LEU A 170 1.31 -10.89 -0.13
CA LEU A 170 1.84 -10.22 -1.32
C LEU A 170 2.52 -11.19 -2.28
N HIS A 171 3.24 -12.20 -1.79
CA HIS A 171 3.85 -13.21 -2.66
C HIS A 171 2.82 -13.99 -3.49
N ARG A 172 1.57 -14.09 -3.03
CA ARG A 172 0.49 -14.80 -3.71
C ARG A 172 -0.37 -13.90 -4.60
N LEU A 173 -0.75 -12.74 -4.09
CA LEU A 173 -1.63 -11.80 -4.80
C LEU A 173 -0.89 -10.91 -5.77
N LEU A 174 0.41 -10.71 -5.54
CA LEU A 174 1.26 -9.80 -6.29
C LEU A 174 2.69 -10.35 -6.42
N PRO A 175 2.86 -11.54 -7.03
CA PRO A 175 4.16 -12.19 -7.14
C PRO A 175 5.13 -11.29 -7.91
N HIS A 176 6.25 -10.94 -7.28
CA HIS A 176 7.27 -10.06 -7.84
C HIS A 176 6.73 -8.71 -8.36
N GLY A 177 5.60 -8.21 -7.85
CA GLY A 177 5.00 -6.96 -8.32
C GLY A 177 4.10 -7.12 -9.55
N GLN A 178 3.85 -8.35 -10.03
CA GLN A 178 3.02 -8.60 -11.20
C GLN A 178 1.54 -8.58 -10.84
N LEU A 179 0.75 -7.77 -11.55
CA LEU A 179 -0.70 -7.80 -11.45
C LEU A 179 -1.22 -9.08 -12.11
N LEU A 180 -1.91 -9.90 -11.32
CA LEU A 180 -2.51 -11.13 -11.80
C LEU A 180 -3.93 -10.88 -12.27
N PHE A 181 -4.27 -11.33 -13.47
CA PHE A 181 -5.66 -11.41 -13.89
C PHE A 181 -6.31 -12.64 -13.25
N LEU A 182 -6.99 -12.43 -12.12
CA LEU A 182 -7.65 -13.48 -11.37
C LEU A 182 -9.05 -13.70 -11.93
N ASN A 183 -9.28 -14.84 -12.59
CA ASN A 183 -10.64 -15.26 -12.93
C ASN A 183 -11.38 -15.73 -11.66
N HIS A 184 -12.72 -15.75 -11.69
CA HIS A 184 -13.54 -16.10 -10.52
C HIS A 184 -13.15 -17.44 -9.86
N ARG A 185 -12.84 -18.47 -10.66
CA ARG A 185 -12.42 -19.79 -10.12
C ARG A 185 -11.07 -19.71 -9.41
N PHE A 186 -10.15 -18.94 -9.97
CA PHE A 186 -8.81 -18.74 -9.42
C PHE A 186 -8.88 -17.90 -8.14
N THR A 187 -9.69 -16.84 -8.10
CA THR A 187 -9.95 -16.05 -6.90
C THR A 187 -10.45 -16.94 -5.76
N GLN A 188 -11.47 -17.78 -6.01
CA GLN A 188 -12.00 -18.69 -4.98
C GLN A 188 -10.97 -19.71 -4.49
N SER A 189 -10.14 -20.25 -5.40
CA SER A 189 -9.08 -21.18 -5.02
C SER A 189 -8.03 -20.49 -4.14
N LEU A 190 -7.62 -19.28 -4.53
CA LEU A 190 -6.63 -18.49 -3.83
C LEU A 190 -7.13 -18.04 -2.46
N GLU A 191 -8.40 -17.65 -2.35
CA GLU A 191 -9.05 -17.31 -1.09
C GLU A 191 -9.09 -18.48 -0.12
N LYS A 192 -9.44 -19.69 -0.59
CA LYS A 192 -9.39 -20.91 0.23
C LYS A 192 -7.98 -21.20 0.72
N GLU A 193 -7.00 -21.02 -0.15
CA GLU A 193 -5.60 -21.23 0.21
C GLU A 193 -5.17 -20.22 1.28
N LEU A 194 -5.41 -18.92 1.05
CA LEU A 194 -5.08 -17.84 1.99
C LEU A 194 -5.76 -18.03 3.35
N ALA A 195 -7.04 -18.40 3.37
CA ALA A 195 -7.77 -18.65 4.61
C ALA A 195 -7.13 -19.78 5.45
N ASN A 196 -6.70 -20.87 4.79
CA ASN A 196 -6.03 -21.99 5.48
C ASN A 196 -4.68 -21.58 6.08
N TYR A 197 -3.90 -20.74 5.37
CA TYR A 197 -2.62 -20.25 5.86
C TYR A 197 -2.76 -19.22 6.98
N MET A 198 -3.82 -18.41 6.94
CA MET A 198 -4.05 -17.36 7.94
C MET A 198 -4.71 -17.86 9.23
N ALA A 199 -5.30 -19.06 9.19
CA ALA A 199 -5.84 -19.76 10.35
C ALA A 199 -4.77 -20.51 11.17
N GLN A 200 -3.52 -20.58 10.68
CA GLN A 200 -2.35 -21.13 11.38
C GLN A 200 -1.62 -20.04 12.18
#